data_AF-A0A2E7ADE8-F1
#
_entry.id   AF-A0A2E7ADE8-F1
#
_cell.length_a   1.000
_cell.length_b   1.000
_cell.length_c   1.000
_cell.angle_alpha   90.00
_cell.angle_beta   90.00
_cell.angle_gamma   90.00
#
_symmetry.space_group_name_H-M   'P 1'
#
loop_
_entity.id
_entity.type
_entity.pdbx_description
1 polymer ?
#
loop_
_entity_poly.entity_id
_entity_poly.type
_entity_poly.pdbx_seq_one_letter_code
_entity_poly.pdbx_strand_id
1 'polypeptide(L)'
;MSPSAHSFSPATIRGTSPARLSTSTAVSSWIELTVIKTRTELDLLVRQVLLASGTNERTAAIVADPLVLANLSGVDTQGVCHLKGYVGAVANGLIAPTAWPEALSARANSARMPDHLDLQPNRRAL
;
A
#
# COMPACT_ATOMS: atom_id res chain seq x y z
N MET A 1 43.23 -17.82 79.05
CA MET A 1 42.01 -18.57 78.67
C MET A 1 41.91 -18.51 77.15
N SER A 2 42.25 -19.61 76.47
CA SER A 2 42.03 -19.77 75.02
C SER A 2 40.53 -19.96 74.73
N PRO A 3 40.02 -19.72 73.51
CA PRO A 3 40.41 -20.50 72.34
C PRO A 3 40.79 -19.68 71.11
N SER A 4 41.83 -20.17 70.42
CA SER A 4 41.97 -20.07 68.97
C SER A 4 40.77 -20.69 68.27
N ALA A 5 40.24 -19.99 67.25
CA ALA A 5 39.49 -20.59 66.16
C ALA A 5 39.78 -19.82 64.86
N HIS A 6 40.75 -20.35 64.12
CA HIS A 6 40.83 -20.51 62.66
C HIS A 6 40.09 -19.51 61.74
N SER A 7 40.90 -18.67 61.10
CA SER A 7 41.07 -18.56 59.63
C SER A 7 39.83 -18.71 58.73
N PHE A 8 39.39 -17.60 58.16
CA PHE A 8 38.97 -17.53 56.76
C PHE A 8 39.64 -16.32 56.11
N SER A 9 40.61 -16.56 55.22
CA SER A 9 41.02 -15.57 54.22
C SER A 9 40.04 -15.62 53.05
N PRO A 10 39.30 -14.54 52.73
CA PRO A 10 38.73 -14.44 51.40
C PRO A 10 39.84 -13.97 50.44
N ALA A 11 40.11 -14.84 49.47
CA ALA A 11 41.09 -14.63 48.42
C ALA A 11 40.89 -13.29 47.69
N THR A 12 42.00 -12.63 47.40
CA THR A 12 42.11 -11.56 46.41
C THR A 12 41.54 -12.03 45.07
N ILE A 13 40.32 -11.64 44.72
CA ILE A 13 39.78 -11.82 43.36
C ILE A 13 40.05 -10.52 42.60
N ARG A 14 41.25 -10.42 42.02
CA ARG A 14 41.54 -9.49 40.94
C ARG A 14 40.95 -10.04 39.65
N GLY A 15 40.11 -9.22 39.02
CA GLY A 15 40.04 -9.05 37.57
C GLY A 15 39.73 -10.29 36.73
N THR A 16 38.48 -10.42 36.32
CA THR A 16 38.04 -10.31 34.91
C THR A 16 36.56 -10.64 34.89
N SER A 17 35.73 -9.59 34.78
CA SER A 17 34.30 -9.76 34.50
C SER A 17 34.18 -10.52 33.18
N PRO A 18 33.49 -11.67 33.11
CA PRO A 18 33.22 -12.29 31.83
C PRO A 18 32.40 -11.29 31.04
N ALA A 19 32.93 -10.89 29.87
CA ALA A 19 32.24 -10.02 28.94
C ALA A 19 30.80 -10.51 28.82
N ARG A 20 29.85 -9.67 29.24
CA ARG A 20 28.44 -9.88 28.97
C ARG A 20 28.36 -10.02 27.45
N LEU A 21 28.14 -11.23 26.97
CA LEU A 21 27.91 -11.52 25.56
C LEU A 21 26.78 -10.59 25.12
N SER A 22 27.13 -9.58 24.35
CA SER A 22 26.18 -8.67 23.72
C SER A 22 25.45 -9.50 22.68
N THR A 23 24.32 -10.10 23.07
CA THR A 23 23.32 -10.62 22.14
C THR A 23 22.62 -9.44 21.45
N SER A 24 23.39 -8.64 20.73
CA SER A 24 22.91 -7.59 19.83
C SER A 24 23.58 -7.76 18.47
N THR A 25 23.51 -8.98 17.95
CA THR A 25 23.91 -9.34 16.58
C THR A 25 22.77 -10.13 15.94
N ALA A 26 21.57 -9.55 15.92
CA ALA A 26 20.44 -10.02 15.11
C ALA A 26 19.31 -8.97 14.94
N VAL A 27 19.62 -7.68 15.05
CA VAL A 27 18.66 -6.62 14.65
C VAL A 27 19.33 -5.75 13.59
N SER A 28 19.89 -6.39 12.56
CA SER A 28 20.59 -5.70 11.49
C SER A 28 20.53 -6.53 10.22
N SER A 29 19.35 -6.66 9.62
CA SER A 29 19.22 -7.06 8.20
C SER A 29 17.85 -6.78 7.55
N TRP A 30 17.04 -5.89 8.10
CA TRP A 30 15.83 -5.39 7.42
C TRP A 30 15.74 -3.88 7.61
N ILE A 31 16.71 -3.15 7.07
CA ILE A 31 16.35 -1.82 6.58
C ILE A 31 15.53 -2.14 5.34
N GLU A 32 14.21 -2.15 5.47
CA GLU A 32 13.35 -2.11 4.30
C GLU A 32 13.86 -0.97 3.42
N LEU A 33 14.23 -1.28 2.20
CA LEU A 33 14.54 -0.26 1.20
C LEU A 33 13.23 0.44 0.86
N THR A 34 12.86 1.43 1.68
CA THR A 34 11.71 2.30 1.41
C THR A 34 12.08 3.19 0.23
N VAL A 35 11.53 2.87 -0.94
CA VAL A 35 11.68 3.72 -2.13
C VAL A 35 10.70 4.87 -2.00
N ILE A 36 11.22 6.08 -1.81
CA ILE A 36 10.42 7.31 -1.81
C ILE A 36 10.28 7.82 -3.24
N LYS A 37 9.05 8.16 -3.63
CA LYS A 37 8.73 8.78 -4.91
C LYS A 37 8.19 10.19 -4.68
N THR A 38 8.60 11.12 -5.53
CA THR A 38 7.95 12.42 -5.64
C THR A 38 6.53 12.27 -6.18
N ARG A 39 5.68 13.29 -5.99
CA ARG A 39 4.33 13.36 -6.60
C ARG A 39 4.38 13.04 -8.09
N THR A 40 5.30 13.69 -8.82
CA THR A 40 5.42 13.55 -10.28
C THR A 40 5.85 12.15 -10.69
N GLU A 41 6.82 11.55 -9.98
CA GLU A 41 7.25 10.18 -10.28
C GLU A 41 6.14 9.16 -10.00
N LEU A 42 5.37 9.37 -8.93
CA LEU A 42 4.25 8.49 -8.60
C LEU A 42 3.11 8.62 -9.62
N ASP A 43 2.76 9.84 -10.03
CA ASP A 43 1.77 10.09 -11.09
C ASP A 43 2.17 9.41 -12.41
N LEU A 44 3.41 9.62 -12.86
CA LEU A 44 3.93 9.02 -14.08
C LEU A 44 3.89 7.49 -14.00
N LEU A 45 4.29 6.90 -12.88
CA LEU A 45 4.27 5.46 -12.67
C LEU A 45 2.83 4.90 -12.77
N VAL A 46 1.89 5.50 -12.05
CA VAL A 46 0.49 5.05 -12.03
C VAL A 46 -0.13 5.14 -13.42
N ARG A 47 0.09 6.26 -14.12
CA ARG A 47 -0.42 6.46 -15.49
C ARG A 47 0.17 5.46 -16.47
N GLN A 48 1.46 5.18 -16.41
CA GLN A 48 2.10 4.18 -17.28
C GLN A 48 1.52 2.78 -17.06
N VAL A 49 1.28 2.39 -15.82
CA VAL A 49 0.65 1.09 -15.51
C VAL A 49 -0.78 1.01 -16.04
N LEU A 50 -1.58 2.07 -15.89
CA LEU A 50 -2.94 2.13 -16.41
C LEU A 50 -2.98 2.12 -17.94
N LEU A 51 -2.07 2.82 -18.60
CA LEU A 51 -1.94 2.77 -20.07
C LEU A 51 -1.57 1.36 -20.53
N ALA A 52 -0.61 0.72 -19.85
CA ALA A 52 -0.20 -0.65 -20.13
C ALA A 52 -1.32 -1.68 -19.89
N SER A 53 -2.31 -1.39 -19.04
CA SER A 53 -3.49 -2.26 -18.87
C SER A 53 -4.56 -2.07 -19.94
N GLY A 54 -4.39 -1.13 -20.88
CA GLY A 54 -5.31 -0.89 -21.99
C GLY A 54 -6.28 0.27 -21.78
N THR A 55 -6.05 1.14 -20.79
CA THR A 55 -6.78 2.41 -20.67
C THR A 55 -6.26 3.44 -21.68
N ASN A 56 -7.04 4.49 -21.93
CA ASN A 56 -6.58 5.67 -22.68
C ASN A 56 -6.04 6.76 -21.74
N GLU A 57 -5.34 7.75 -22.29
CA GLU A 57 -4.69 8.83 -21.54
C GLU A 57 -5.65 9.58 -20.61
N ARG A 58 -6.89 9.80 -21.07
CA ARG A 58 -7.92 10.48 -20.28
C ARG A 58 -8.29 9.69 -19.04
N THR A 59 -8.56 8.39 -19.21
CA THR A 59 -8.95 7.50 -18.12
C THR A 59 -7.78 7.30 -17.16
N ALA A 60 -6.57 7.10 -17.69
CA ALA A 60 -5.36 7.01 -16.90
C ALA A 60 -5.13 8.25 -16.03
N ALA A 61 -5.31 9.45 -16.59
CA ALA A 61 -5.16 10.70 -15.83
C ALA A 61 -6.23 10.86 -14.74
N ILE A 62 -7.50 10.59 -15.05
CA ILE A 62 -8.62 10.70 -14.10
C ILE A 62 -8.44 9.72 -12.93
N VAL A 63 -7.98 8.49 -13.19
CA VAL A 63 -7.80 7.48 -12.14
C VAL A 63 -6.53 7.72 -11.34
N ALA A 64 -5.45 8.19 -11.96
CA ALA A 64 -4.18 8.44 -11.27
C ALA A 64 -4.29 9.55 -10.22
N ASP A 65 -4.98 10.65 -10.53
CA ASP A 65 -5.07 11.83 -9.65
C ASP A 65 -5.56 11.51 -8.22
N PRO A 66 -6.74 10.87 -8.01
CA PRO A 66 -7.20 10.56 -6.66
C PRO A 66 -6.33 9.52 -5.94
N LEU A 67 -5.71 8.57 -6.66
CA LEU A 67 -4.81 7.57 -6.04
C LEU A 67 -3.54 8.24 -5.50
N VAL A 68 -2.92 9.10 -6.31
CA VAL A 68 -1.72 9.85 -5.91
C VAL A 68 -2.06 10.83 -4.79
N LEU A 69 -3.21 11.51 -4.89
CA LEU A 69 -3.67 12.43 -3.84
C LEU A 69 -3.89 11.70 -2.51
N ALA A 70 -4.45 10.49 -2.51
CA ALA A 70 -4.66 9.70 -1.30
C ALA A 70 -3.34 9.34 -0.61
N ASN A 71 -2.32 8.89 -1.36
CA ASN A 71 -0.98 8.65 -0.80
C ASN A 71 -0.34 9.93 -0.23
N LEU A 72 -0.47 11.05 -0.94
CA LEU A 72 0.08 12.33 -0.47
C LEU A 72 -0.68 12.90 0.73
N SER A 73 -1.90 12.44 0.96
CA SER A 73 -2.72 12.78 2.13
C SER A 73 -2.52 11.79 3.29
N GLY A 74 -1.67 10.78 3.14
CA GLY A 74 -1.43 9.74 4.15
C GLY A 74 -2.57 8.72 4.28
N VAL A 75 -3.49 8.65 3.31
CA VAL A 75 -4.59 7.67 3.26
C VAL A 75 -4.23 6.56 2.27
N ASP A 76 -3.14 5.83 2.58
CA ASP A 76 -2.56 4.83 1.67
C ASP A 76 -3.55 3.70 1.30
N THR A 77 -4.52 3.44 2.17
CA THR A 77 -5.60 2.46 1.95
C THR A 77 -6.55 2.84 0.83
N GLN A 78 -6.52 4.09 0.34
CA GLN A 78 -7.28 4.57 -0.82
C GLN A 78 -6.35 4.97 -1.98
N GLY A 79 -5.04 4.79 -1.82
CA GLY A 79 -4.03 5.18 -2.79
C GLY A 79 -3.66 4.08 -3.77
N VAL A 80 -2.40 4.09 -4.23
CA VAL A 80 -1.88 3.19 -5.26
C VAL A 80 -1.96 1.70 -4.91
N CYS A 81 -2.27 1.32 -3.67
CA CYS A 81 -2.51 -0.08 -3.30
C CYS A 81 -3.63 -0.74 -4.12
N HIS A 82 -4.62 0.04 -4.59
CA HIS A 82 -5.71 -0.45 -5.44
C HIS A 82 -5.31 -0.72 -6.89
N LEU A 83 -4.17 -0.19 -7.35
CA LEU A 83 -3.75 -0.26 -8.75
C LEU A 83 -3.66 -1.70 -9.26
N LYS A 84 -3.15 -2.61 -8.44
CA LYS A 84 -3.10 -4.06 -8.75
C LYS A 84 -4.50 -4.63 -9.00
N GLY A 85 -5.49 -4.22 -8.19
CA GLY A 85 -6.87 -4.63 -8.34
C GLY A 85 -7.49 -4.13 -9.65
N TYR A 86 -7.25 -2.87 -10.01
CA TYR A 86 -7.71 -2.32 -11.28
C TYR A 86 -7.12 -3.03 -12.49
N VAL A 87 -5.80 -3.26 -12.50
CA VAL A 87 -5.15 -4.02 -13.59
C VAL A 87 -5.74 -5.42 -13.70
N GLY A 88 -5.93 -6.12 -12.58
CA GLY A 88 -6.56 -7.44 -12.56
C GLY A 88 -8.01 -7.42 -13.07
N ALA A 89 -8.81 -6.43 -12.67
CA ALA A 89 -10.19 -6.30 -13.11
C ALA A 89 -10.31 -5.98 -14.61
N VAL A 90 -9.40 -5.17 -15.15
CA VAL A 90 -9.32 -4.93 -16.60
C VAL A 90 -8.90 -6.22 -17.34
N ALA A 91 -7.87 -6.91 -16.86
CA ALA A 91 -7.41 -8.17 -17.46
C ALA A 91 -8.49 -9.26 -17.47
N ASN A 92 -9.35 -9.29 -16.44
CA ASN A 92 -10.46 -10.23 -16.33
C ASN A 92 -11.74 -9.77 -17.04
N GLY A 93 -11.73 -8.63 -17.75
CA GLY A 93 -12.89 -8.08 -18.45
C GLY A 93 -14.01 -7.56 -17.53
N LEU A 94 -13.73 -7.38 -16.24
CA LEU A 94 -14.69 -6.84 -15.26
C LEU A 94 -14.81 -5.31 -15.34
N ILE A 95 -13.74 -4.65 -15.81
CA ILE A 95 -13.72 -3.22 -16.09
C ILE A 95 -13.45 -3.03 -17.57
N ALA A 96 -14.30 -2.25 -18.24
CA ALA A 96 -14.04 -1.76 -19.58
C ALA A 96 -13.10 -0.54 -19.49
N PRO A 97 -11.81 -0.67 -19.86
CA PRO A 97 -10.76 0.31 -19.53
C PRO A 97 -10.87 1.65 -20.27
N THR A 98 -11.72 1.72 -21.29
CA THR A 98 -11.93 2.90 -22.14
C THR A 98 -13.39 3.38 -22.15
N ALA A 99 -14.27 2.75 -21.36
CA ALA A 99 -15.67 3.13 -21.30
C ALA A 99 -15.83 4.54 -20.72
N TRP A 100 -16.79 5.28 -21.27
CA TRP A 100 -17.15 6.61 -20.81
C TRP A 100 -18.60 6.63 -20.32
N PRO A 101 -18.89 7.21 -19.14
CA PRO A 101 -20.26 7.29 -18.66
C PRO A 101 -21.09 8.20 -19.57
N GLU A 102 -22.19 7.65 -20.06
CA GLU A 102 -23.21 8.38 -20.81
C GLU A 102 -24.49 8.42 -19.98
N ALA A 103 -25.12 9.59 -19.86
CA ALA A 103 -26.36 9.73 -19.12
C ALA A 103 -27.50 9.06 -19.90
N LEU A 104 -28.26 8.18 -19.23
CA LEU A 104 -29.43 7.54 -19.81
C LEU A 104 -30.58 8.54 -20.03
N SER A 105 -30.72 9.48 -19.11
CA SER A 105 -31.66 10.61 -19.22
C SER A 105 -31.21 11.76 -18.34
N ALA A 106 -31.55 12.98 -18.74
CA ALA A 106 -31.25 14.19 -17.97
C ALA A 106 -32.51 15.06 -17.81
N ARG A 107 -32.65 15.67 -16.64
CA ARG A 107 -33.58 16.76 -16.32
C ARG A 107 -32.75 18.00 -15.94
N ALA A 108 -33.44 19.11 -15.67
CA ALA A 108 -32.80 20.40 -15.38
C ALA A 108 -31.73 20.36 -14.27
N ASN A 109 -31.86 19.47 -13.27
CA ASN A 109 -30.95 19.41 -12.11
C ASN A 109 -30.48 17.97 -11.77
N SER A 110 -30.78 16.99 -12.60
CA SER A 110 -30.49 15.58 -12.31
C SER A 110 -30.25 14.79 -13.59
N ALA A 111 -29.30 13.86 -13.53
CA ALA A 111 -29.05 12.90 -14.59
C ALA A 111 -29.11 11.49 -14.02
N ARG A 112 -29.71 10.57 -14.76
CA ARG A 112 -29.69 9.15 -14.44
C ARG A 112 -28.53 8.51 -15.20
N MET A 113 -27.63 7.86 -14.47
CA MET A 113 -26.55 7.06 -15.05
C MET A 113 -27.03 5.62 -15.24
N PRO A 114 -26.61 4.93 -16.31
CA PRO A 114 -26.91 3.53 -16.52
C PRO A 114 -26.21 2.67 -15.46
N ASP A 115 -26.93 1.67 -14.96
CA ASP A 115 -26.36 0.62 -14.14
C ASP A 115 -26.20 -0.69 -14.93
N HIS A 116 -25.71 -1.74 -14.29
CA HIS A 116 -25.56 -3.05 -14.93
C HIS A 116 -26.90 -3.65 -15.41
N LEU A 117 -28.01 -3.31 -14.74
CA LEU A 117 -29.33 -3.85 -15.09
C LEU A 117 -29.90 -3.16 -16.34
N ASP A 118 -29.67 -1.86 -16.50
CA ASP A 118 -30.10 -1.04 -17.64
C ASP A 118 -29.42 -1.45 -18.96
N LEU A 119 -28.27 -2.15 -18.90
CA LEU A 119 -27.52 -2.63 -20.07
C LEU A 119 -27.94 -4.02 -20.56
N GLN A 120 -28.92 -4.69 -19.90
CA GLN A 120 -29.43 -5.99 -20.30
C GLN A 120 -30.48 -5.85 -21.42
N PRO A 121 -30.27 -6.43 -22.63
CA PRO A 121 -31.05 -6.10 -23.83
C PRO A 121 -32.52 -6.59 -23.85
N ASN A 122 -33.06 -7.21 -22.79
CA ASN A 122 -34.36 -7.90 -22.89
C ASN A 122 -35.23 -7.92 -21.61
N ARG A 123 -35.62 -6.75 -21.07
CA ARG A 123 -36.52 -6.67 -19.91
C ARG A 123 -37.68 -5.67 -20.00
N ARG A 124 -38.10 -5.28 -21.20
CA ARG A 124 -39.31 -4.47 -21.41
C ARG A 124 -40.51 -5.33 -21.85
N ALA A 125 -40.91 -6.30 -21.03
CA ALA A 125 -42.21 -7.00 -21.16
C ALA A 125 -42.44 -7.95 -19.97
N LEU A 126 -42.75 -7.41 -18.78
CA LEU A 126 -43.49 -8.12 -17.74
C LEU A 126 -44.42 -7.10 -17.07
#